data_AF-A0A0C9UHT2-F1
#
_entry.id   AF-A0A0C9UHT2-F1
#
_cell.length_a   1.000
_cell.length_b   1.000
_cell.length_c   1.000
_cell.angle_alpha   90.00
_cell.angle_beta   90.00
_cell.angle_gamma   90.00
#
_symmetry.space_group_name_H-M   'P 1'
#
loop_
_entity.id
_entity.type
_entity.pdbx_description
1 polymer ?
#
loop_
_entity_poly.entity_id
_entity_poly.type
_entity_poly.pdbx_seq_one_letter_code
_entity_poly.pdbx_strand_id
1 'polypeptide(L)'
;MAELIGVIASIVQLASLAGDITRLSYGYLSDVKNASKSQKSYLRKVSALTDVLLRLEYALDSSPANVSLPGIDRTILNECDEQLKKLKGELERKLSDRNRKMERLGMKIMWPFEEKDVKSHVEVLERYRGIFAAVVASHTL
;
A
#
# COMPACT_ATOMS: atom_id res chain seq x y z
N MET A 1 6.48 26.84 -1.89
CA MET A 1 5.17 26.36 -1.38
C MET A 1 4.49 25.34 -2.30
N ALA A 2 4.47 25.51 -3.62
CA ALA A 2 3.84 24.55 -4.55
C ALA A 2 4.42 23.11 -4.46
N GLU A 3 5.72 22.99 -4.16
CA GLU A 3 6.38 21.70 -4.03
C GLU A 3 5.87 20.90 -2.82
N LEU A 4 5.59 21.58 -1.72
CA LEU A 4 5.10 20.97 -0.48
C LEU A 4 3.66 20.46 -0.66
N ILE A 5 2.80 21.24 -1.32
CA ILE A 5 1.43 20.84 -1.68
C ILE A 5 1.45 19.63 -2.63
N GLY A 6 2.35 19.61 -3.62
CA GLY A 6 2.51 18.50 -4.54
C GLY A 6 2.90 17.21 -3.83
N VAL A 7 3.79 17.29 -2.85
CA VAL A 7 4.20 16.12 -2.04
C VAL A 7 3.07 15.63 -1.14
N ILE A 8 2.34 16.54 -0.49
CA ILE A 8 1.15 16.18 0.32
C ILE A 8 0.14 15.42 -0.55
N ALA A 9 -0.19 15.96 -1.73
CA ALA A 9 -1.12 15.32 -2.65
C ALA A 9 -0.66 13.92 -3.07
N SER A 10 0.64 13.74 -3.33
CA SER A 10 1.20 12.41 -3.61
C SER A 10 1.06 11.46 -2.42
N ILE A 11 1.32 11.90 -1.20
CA ILE A 11 1.20 11.05 0.00
C ILE A 11 -0.26 10.61 0.22
N VAL A 12 -1.22 11.54 0.08
CA VAL A 12 -2.66 11.24 0.15
C VAL A 12 -3.04 10.20 -0.91
N GLN A 13 -2.54 10.37 -2.13
CA GLN A 13 -2.79 9.41 -3.22
C GLN A 13 -2.21 8.02 -2.90
N LEU A 14 -1.00 7.95 -2.36
CA LEU A 14 -0.37 6.70 -1.94
C LEU A 14 -1.15 6.02 -0.81
N ALA A 15 -1.61 6.80 0.19
CA ALA A 15 -2.42 6.30 1.30
C ALA A 15 -3.72 5.67 0.79
N SER A 16 -4.40 6.37 -0.12
CA SER A 16 -5.62 5.89 -0.78
C SER A 16 -5.37 4.60 -1.57
N LEU A 17 -4.31 4.53 -2.39
CA LEU A 17 -3.93 3.32 -3.12
C LEU A 17 -3.64 2.14 -2.18
N ALA A 18 -2.88 2.35 -1.12
CA ALA A 18 -2.56 1.32 -0.14
C ALA A 18 -3.82 0.82 0.61
N GLY A 19 -4.77 1.72 0.88
CA GLY A 19 -6.09 1.39 1.42
C GLY A 19 -6.91 0.52 0.47
N ASP A 20 -6.97 0.89 -0.81
CA ASP A 20 -7.63 0.09 -1.85
C ASP A 20 -7.02 -1.31 -1.98
N ILE A 21 -5.69 -1.41 -2.02
CA ILE A 21 -4.96 -2.68 -2.07
C ILE A 21 -5.33 -3.53 -0.86
N THR A 22 -5.33 -2.94 0.34
CA THR A 22 -5.70 -3.62 1.58
C THR A 22 -7.12 -4.18 1.48
N ARG A 23 -8.08 -3.35 1.06
CA ARG A 23 -9.49 -3.74 0.90
C ARG A 23 -9.67 -4.85 -0.13
N LEU A 24 -9.05 -4.72 -1.30
CA LEU A 24 -9.05 -5.75 -2.34
C LEU A 24 -8.48 -7.07 -1.81
N SER A 25 -7.35 -7.00 -1.11
CA SER A 25 -6.68 -8.15 -0.52
C SER A 25 -7.54 -8.86 0.54
N TYR A 26 -8.27 -8.11 1.36
CA TYR A 26 -9.27 -8.69 2.28
C TYR A 26 -10.42 -9.36 1.53
N GLY A 27 -10.85 -8.83 0.37
CA GLY A 27 -11.88 -9.45 -0.46
C GLY A 27 -11.53 -10.87 -0.95
N TYR A 28 -10.24 -11.19 -1.09
CA TYR A 28 -9.77 -12.54 -1.42
C TYR A 28 -9.73 -13.50 -0.24
N LEU A 29 -9.69 -12.97 0.97
CA LEU A 29 -9.54 -13.76 2.18
C LEU A 29 -10.90 -13.86 2.85
N SER A 30 -11.65 -14.92 2.51
CA SER A 30 -12.94 -15.17 3.18
C SER A 30 -12.79 -15.38 4.69
N ASP A 31 -11.60 -15.77 5.15
CA ASP A 31 -11.23 -15.71 6.55
C ASP A 31 -9.72 -15.46 6.68
N VAL A 32 -9.35 -14.33 7.29
CA VAL A 32 -7.95 -13.93 7.50
C VAL A 32 -7.24 -14.86 8.47
N LYS A 33 -7.96 -15.55 9.37
CA LYS A 33 -7.37 -16.50 10.33
C LYS A 33 -6.93 -17.78 9.61
N ASN A 34 -7.62 -18.17 8.53
CA ASN A 34 -7.26 -19.30 7.69
C ASN A 34 -6.25 -18.97 6.58
N ALA A 35 -5.82 -17.71 6.47
CA ALA A 35 -4.83 -17.28 5.50
C ALA A 35 -3.44 -17.87 5.81
N SER A 36 -2.68 -18.20 4.76
CA SER A 36 -1.30 -18.68 4.88
C SER A 36 -0.39 -17.64 5.55
N LYS A 37 0.71 -18.07 6.14
CA LYS A 37 1.69 -17.16 6.79
C LYS A 37 2.13 -16.04 5.85
N SER A 38 2.39 -16.36 4.58
CA SER A 38 2.77 -15.41 3.53
C SER A 38 1.68 -14.36 3.27
N GLN A 39 0.41 -14.76 3.20
CA GLN A 39 -0.74 -13.85 3.00
C GLN A 39 -0.95 -12.92 4.21
N LYS A 40 -0.86 -13.46 5.43
CA LYS A 40 -0.94 -12.65 6.66
C LYS A 40 0.20 -11.64 6.75
N SER A 41 1.41 -12.06 6.39
CA SER A 41 2.58 -11.18 6.33
C SER A 41 2.31 -10.04 5.35
N TYR A 42 1.89 -10.36 4.13
CA TYR A 42 1.55 -9.36 3.12
C TYR A 42 0.50 -8.36 3.59
N LEU A 43 -0.64 -8.81 4.12
CA LEU A 43 -1.67 -7.91 4.64
C LEU A 43 -1.11 -6.99 5.72
N ARG A 44 -0.34 -7.55 6.67
CA ARG A 44 0.29 -6.77 7.74
C ARG A 44 1.21 -5.69 7.17
N LYS A 45 1.98 -6.01 6.11
CA LYS A 45 2.92 -5.06 5.49
C LYS A 45 2.21 -3.96 4.72
N VAL A 46 1.17 -4.29 3.94
CA VAL A 46 0.34 -3.27 3.28
C VAL A 46 -0.32 -2.37 4.32
N SER A 47 -0.95 -2.94 5.36
CA SER A 47 -1.60 -2.16 6.41
C SER A 47 -0.61 -1.28 7.18
N ALA A 48 0.60 -1.78 7.44
CA ALA A 48 1.64 -1.00 8.10
C ALA A 48 2.16 0.15 7.22
N LEU A 49 2.20 -0.02 5.90
CA LEU A 49 2.50 1.06 4.96
C LEU A 49 1.36 2.09 4.97
N THR A 50 0.10 1.65 4.88
CA THR A 50 -1.08 2.53 4.95
C THR A 50 -1.08 3.36 6.23
N ASP A 51 -0.82 2.74 7.39
CA ASP A 51 -0.76 3.43 8.68
C ASP A 51 0.32 4.53 8.71
N VAL A 52 1.52 4.24 8.19
CA VAL A 52 2.60 5.24 8.12
C VAL A 52 2.24 6.38 7.16
N LEU A 53 1.64 6.08 6.01
CA LEU A 53 1.20 7.10 5.05
C LEU A 53 0.11 8.01 5.63
N LEU A 54 -0.85 7.44 6.36
CA LEU A 54 -1.92 8.20 7.04
C LEU A 54 -1.36 9.09 8.16
N ARG A 55 -0.38 8.61 8.93
CA ARG A 55 0.30 9.44 9.94
C ARG A 55 1.05 10.60 9.30
N LEU A 56 1.71 10.34 8.17
CA LEU A 56 2.43 11.37 7.43
C LEU A 56 1.47 12.41 6.85
N GLU A 57 0.34 11.97 6.28
CA GLU A 57 -0.76 12.84 5.84
C GLU A 57 -1.27 13.71 6.99
N TYR A 58 -1.56 13.13 8.14
CA TYR A 58 -2.05 13.85 9.32
C TYR A 58 -1.04 14.87 9.85
N ALA A 59 0.26 14.53 9.89
CA ALA A 59 1.32 15.44 10.30
C ALA A 59 1.44 16.64 9.35
N LEU A 60 1.31 16.39 8.04
CA LEU A 60 1.35 17.41 7.00
C LEU A 60 0.13 18.34 7.03
N ASP A 61 -1.06 17.80 7.30
CA ASP A 61 -2.29 18.58 7.44
C ASP A 61 -2.26 19.46 8.71
N SER A 62 -1.74 18.91 9.81
CA SER A 62 -1.70 19.60 11.11
C SER A 62 -0.64 20.72 11.19
N SER A 63 0.47 20.63 10.46
CA SER A 63 1.52 21.66 10.51
C SER A 63 2.36 21.77 9.22
N PRO A 64 1.77 22.24 8.10
CA PRO A 64 2.43 22.24 6.79
C PRO A 64 3.70 23.12 6.72
N ALA A 65 3.87 24.08 7.62
CA ALA A 65 5.02 25.00 7.63
C ALA A 65 6.29 24.42 8.28
N ASN A 66 6.16 23.38 9.12
CA ASN A 66 7.27 22.84 9.92
C ASN A 66 7.72 21.44 9.47
N VAL A 67 7.08 20.87 8.45
CA VAL A 67 7.43 19.53 7.97
C VAL A 67 8.54 19.64 6.94
N SER A 68 9.77 19.36 7.37
CA SER A 68 10.85 19.00 6.46
C SER A 68 10.69 17.53 6.08
N LEU A 69 10.72 17.21 4.79
CA LEU A 69 10.63 15.84 4.28
C LEU A 69 12.00 15.38 3.72
N PRO A 70 13.05 15.30 4.55
CA PRO A 70 14.37 14.93 4.07
C PRO A 70 14.33 13.50 3.53
N GLY A 71 14.76 13.32 2.27
CA GLY A 71 14.81 12.01 1.63
C GLY A 71 13.50 11.53 1.01
N ILE A 72 12.44 12.36 0.96
CA ILE A 72 11.28 12.13 0.08
C ILE A 72 11.36 13.09 -1.08
N ASP A 73 11.92 12.59 -2.18
CA ASP A 73 11.90 13.28 -3.48
C ASP A 73 10.74 12.80 -4.34
N ARG A 74 10.39 13.62 -5.33
CA ARG A 74 9.31 13.34 -6.28
C ARG A 74 9.49 12.00 -7.01
N THR A 75 10.74 11.60 -7.24
CA THR A 75 11.11 10.30 -7.82
C THR A 75 10.66 9.14 -6.94
N ILE A 76 10.92 9.19 -5.62
CA ILE A 76 10.56 8.12 -4.68
C ILE A 76 9.04 7.99 -4.58
N LEU A 77 8.33 9.12 -4.58
CA LEU A 77 6.87 9.16 -4.57
C LEU A 77 6.30 8.54 -5.86
N ASN A 78 6.87 8.88 -7.02
CA ASN A 78 6.44 8.33 -8.31
C ASN A 78 6.73 6.83 -8.42
N GLU A 79 7.92 6.37 -8.00
CA GLU A 79 8.24 4.95 -7.98
C GLU A 79 7.31 4.18 -7.02
N CYS A 80 6.98 4.75 -5.87
CA CYS A 80 6.03 4.15 -4.93
C CYS A 80 4.63 4.05 -5.56
N ASP A 81 4.17 5.12 -6.21
CA ASP A 81 2.87 5.19 -6.89
C ASP A 81 2.79 4.14 -8.02
N GLU A 82 3.81 4.04 -8.87
CA GLU A 82 3.87 3.05 -9.94
C GLU A 82 3.82 1.62 -9.40
N GLN A 83 4.57 1.34 -8.32
CA GLN A 83 4.56 0.00 -7.71
C GLN A 83 3.22 -0.34 -7.07
N LEU A 84 2.59 0.60 -6.36
CA LEU A 84 1.25 0.40 -5.78
C LEU A 84 0.19 0.25 -6.86
N LYS A 85 0.22 1.06 -7.92
CA LYS A 85 -0.70 0.93 -9.07
C LYS A 85 -0.53 -0.39 -9.79
N LYS A 86 0.71 -0.84 -10.01
CA LYS A 86 0.99 -2.15 -10.60
C LYS A 86 0.40 -3.26 -9.74
N LEU A 87 0.67 -3.23 -8.44
CA LEU A 87 0.18 -4.23 -7.49
C LEU A 87 -1.35 -4.24 -7.38
N LYS A 88 -1.98 -3.06 -7.36
CA LYS A 88 -3.45 -2.92 -7.44
C LYS A 88 -3.99 -3.50 -8.74
N GLY A 89 -3.37 -3.17 -9.88
CA GLY A 89 -3.75 -3.70 -11.19
C GLY A 89 -3.61 -5.22 -11.29
N GLU A 90 -2.57 -5.80 -10.68
CA GLU A 90 -2.43 -7.26 -10.61
C GLU A 90 -3.54 -7.91 -9.78
N LEU A 91 -3.90 -7.32 -8.62
CA LEU A 91 -5.07 -7.72 -7.85
C LEU A 91 -6.35 -7.63 -8.69
N GLU A 92 -6.67 -6.46 -9.24
CA GLU A 92 -7.92 -6.23 -9.99
C GLU A 92 -8.05 -7.11 -11.24
N ARG A 93 -6.94 -7.33 -11.96
CA ARG A 93 -6.92 -8.17 -13.15
C ARG A 93 -7.16 -9.63 -12.79
N LYS A 94 -6.50 -10.12 -11.73
CA LYS A 94 -6.70 -11.50 -11.26
C LYS A 94 -8.08 -11.68 -10.63
N LEU A 95 -8.67 -10.62 -10.05
CA LEU A 95 -10.08 -10.59 -9.63
C LEU A 95 -10.96 -10.78 -10.86
N SER A 96 -10.82 -9.94 -11.89
CA SER A 96 -11.74 -9.94 -13.02
C SER A 96 -11.68 -11.24 -13.84
N ASP A 97 -10.48 -11.79 -14.05
CA ASP A 97 -10.28 -12.94 -14.96
C ASP A 97 -10.67 -14.28 -14.31
N ARG A 98 -10.22 -14.53 -13.07
CA ARG A 98 -10.49 -15.79 -12.36
C ARG A 98 -11.82 -15.76 -11.62
N ASN A 99 -12.22 -14.62 -11.05
CA ASN A 99 -13.40 -14.55 -10.19
C ASN A 99 -14.70 -14.62 -10.99
N ARG A 100 -14.77 -14.01 -12.20
CA ARG A 100 -15.97 -14.12 -13.04
C ARG A 100 -16.26 -15.56 -13.50
N LYS A 101 -15.23 -16.42 -13.54
CA LYS A 101 -15.36 -17.85 -13.82
C LYS A 101 -15.70 -18.63 -12.55
N MET A 102 -15.07 -18.31 -11.43
CA MET A 102 -15.32 -18.95 -10.13
C MET A 102 -16.71 -18.62 -9.56
N GLU A 103 -17.15 -17.36 -9.61
CA GLU A 103 -18.47 -16.91 -9.18
C GLU A 103 -19.57 -17.61 -10.00
N ARG A 104 -19.41 -17.71 -11.32
CA ARG A 104 -20.32 -18.49 -12.19
C ARG A 104 -20.34 -19.98 -11.86
N LEU A 105 -19.29 -20.50 -11.25
CA LEU A 105 -19.16 -21.92 -10.87
C LEU A 105 -19.45 -22.16 -9.38
N GLY A 106 -19.87 -21.12 -8.62
CA GLY A 106 -20.10 -21.22 -7.17
C GLY A 106 -18.82 -21.51 -6.36
N MET A 107 -17.64 -21.29 -6.93
CA MET A 107 -16.36 -21.57 -6.31
C MET A 107 -15.86 -20.37 -5.50
N LYS A 108 -15.21 -20.66 -4.37
CA LYS A 108 -14.59 -19.65 -3.51
C LYS A 108 -13.49 -18.90 -4.26
N ILE A 109 -13.48 -17.58 -4.13
CA ILE A 109 -12.43 -16.69 -4.65
C ILE A 109 -11.08 -17.16 -4.10
N MET A 110 -10.16 -17.55 -4.98
CA MET A 110 -8.81 -17.94 -4.58
C MET A 110 -7.86 -16.75 -4.58
N TRP A 111 -6.96 -16.73 -3.61
CA TRP A 111 -5.89 -15.75 -3.50
C TRP A 111 -5.07 -15.66 -4.81
N PRO A 112 -4.80 -14.44 -5.34
CA PRO A 112 -4.32 -14.27 -6.70
C PRO A 112 -2.79 -14.35 -6.86
N PHE A 113 -2.02 -14.21 -5.77
CA PHE A 113 -0.56 -14.19 -5.80
C PHE A 113 0.05 -15.54 -5.43
N GLU A 114 1.13 -15.92 -6.10
CA GLU A 114 1.99 -17.02 -5.64
C GLU A 114 2.89 -16.52 -4.51
N GLU A 115 3.49 -17.43 -3.73
CA GLU A 115 4.33 -17.03 -2.58
C GLU A 115 5.54 -16.18 -2.99
N LYS A 116 6.10 -16.39 -4.18
CA LYS A 116 7.18 -15.58 -4.75
C LYS A 116 6.76 -14.13 -4.97
N ASP A 117 5.55 -13.91 -5.50
CA ASP A 117 5.02 -12.59 -5.81
C ASP A 117 4.68 -11.86 -4.51
N VAL A 118 4.09 -12.58 -3.56
CA VAL A 118 3.83 -12.09 -2.21
C VAL A 118 5.12 -11.58 -1.55
N LYS A 119 6.22 -12.35 -1.64
CA LYS A 119 7.49 -11.96 -1.04
C LYS A 119 8.08 -10.72 -1.70
N SER A 120 8.10 -10.68 -3.04
CA SER A 120 8.55 -9.52 -3.81
C SER A 120 7.79 -8.25 -3.44
N HIS A 121 6.45 -8.33 -3.39
CA HIS A 121 5.61 -7.21 -2.98
C HIS A 121 5.88 -6.79 -1.53
N VAL A 122 6.06 -7.74 -0.61
CA VAL A 122 6.41 -7.45 0.79
C VAL A 122 7.73 -6.68 0.89
N GLU A 123 8.75 -7.06 0.14
CA GLU A 123 10.06 -6.38 0.16
C GLU A 123 9.93 -4.94 -0.34
N VAL A 124 9.17 -4.73 -1.42
CA VAL A 124 8.90 -3.38 -1.97
C VAL A 124 8.14 -2.52 -0.96
N LEU A 125 7.06 -3.06 -0.36
CA LEU A 125 6.24 -2.34 0.62
C LEU A 125 7.04 -1.98 1.88
N GLU A 126 7.89 -2.89 2.37
CA GLU A 126 8.76 -2.63 3.52
C GLU A 126 9.80 -1.56 3.25
N ARG A 127 10.41 -1.55 2.04
CA ARG A 127 11.35 -0.50 1.65
C ARG A 127 10.70 0.87 1.73
N TYR A 128 9.53 1.04 1.13
CA TYR A 128 8.81 2.32 1.15
C TYR A 128 8.34 2.69 2.54
N ARG A 129 7.81 1.72 3.32
CA ARG A 129 7.44 1.94 4.71
C ARG A 129 8.63 2.47 5.52
N GLY A 130 9.83 1.90 5.34
CA GLY A 130 11.04 2.35 6.03
C GLY A 130 11.38 3.80 5.72
N ILE A 131 11.28 4.20 4.45
CA ILE A 131 11.52 5.58 4.01
C ILE A 131 10.51 6.53 4.66
N PHE A 132 9.21 6.24 4.56
CA PHE A 132 8.18 7.11 5.13
C PHE A 132 8.22 7.15 6.65
N ALA A 133 8.50 6.02 7.32
CA ALA A 133 8.61 5.96 8.77
C ALA A 133 9.79 6.76 9.31
N ALA A 134 10.93 6.76 8.60
CA ALA A 134 12.06 7.59 8.95
C ALA A 134 11.69 9.08 8.92
N VAL A 135 10.91 9.50 7.93
CA VAL A 135 10.46 10.90 7.80
C VAL A 135 9.46 11.28 8.90
N VAL A 136 8.50 10.39 9.22
CA VAL A 136 7.59 10.59 10.35
C VAL A 136 8.36 10.70 11.68
N ALA A 137 9.40 9.87 11.88
CA ALA A 137 10.24 9.93 13.07
C ALA A 137 11.01 11.26 13.16
N SER A 138 11.53 11.77 12.05
CA SER A 138 12.21 13.08 11.98
C SER A 138 11.30 14.25 12.37
N HIS A 139 9.98 14.13 12.18
CA HIS A 139 9.02 15.17 12.53
C HIS A 139 8.57 15.12 14.00
N THR A 140 8.81 14.02 14.71
CA THR A 140 8.38 13.82 16.11
C THR A 140 9.46 14.18 17.15
N LEU A 141 10.63 14.66 16.71
CA LEU A 141 11.74 15.16 17.53
C LEU A 141 11.82 16.69 17.48
#